data_AF-A0A8D8D2E8-F1
#
_entry.id   AF-A0A8D8D2E8-F1
#
_cell.length_a   1.000
_cell.length_b   1.000
_cell.length_c   1.000
_cell.angle_alpha   90.00
_cell.angle_beta   90.00
_cell.angle_gamma   90.00
#
_symmetry.space_group_name_H-M   'P 1'
#
loop_
_entity.id
_entity.type
_entity.pdbx_description
1 polymer ?
#
loop_
_entity_poly.entity_id
_entity_poly.type
_entity_poly.pdbx_seq_one_letter_code
_entity_poly.pdbx_strand_id
1 'polypeptide(L)'
;MDKTDLVKGQTVLLELDGECVIGKVLHLGSDRSFVRLQNVRDFQSNQPILGNQDYYNSEIRTVKIIEQSEPPATNDDDQQQPQNGGSASSSAVSSSEAVAKINLEDIQTIFDRIDSHTFIHQTDMKYHDAIKYLKTQKLLALAVEGTEGGRCAENPSLLSIATPDRIFIFDIMWMSVTKDLKAILANPRVRRVIHNGRLAEDVLKHRFGAPLGRCFDTLVAHIATTKNYDYQSEMSVEKCLAKYLNLPGNFFDPNVSISNETIPMAQNVIYSLSKKFGTIYTFCEGTCEKLKV
;
A
#
# COMPACT_ATOMS: atom_id res chain seq x y z
N MET A 1 -23.35 10.77 -11.24
CA MET A 1 -23.01 9.34 -11.15
C MET A 1 -22.81 8.84 -12.56
N ASP A 2 -21.54 8.58 -12.91
CA ASP A 2 -21.23 7.80 -14.10
C ASP A 2 -21.94 6.43 -13.99
N LYS A 3 -22.37 5.88 -15.13
CA LYS A 3 -23.34 4.77 -15.27
C LYS A 3 -22.83 3.43 -14.72
N THR A 4 -22.57 3.37 -13.42
CA THR A 4 -22.25 2.14 -12.72
C THR A 4 -23.53 1.67 -12.07
N ASP A 5 -24.01 0.48 -12.43
CA ASP A 5 -25.22 -0.09 -11.85
C ASP A 5 -24.93 -0.57 -10.43
N LEU A 6 -25.05 0.36 -9.48
CA LEU A 6 -24.95 0.05 -8.06
C LEU A 6 -26.13 -0.83 -7.66
N VAL A 7 -25.84 -1.89 -6.91
CA VAL A 7 -26.85 -2.82 -6.40
C VAL A 7 -26.83 -2.80 -4.88
N LYS A 8 -28.01 -2.94 -4.27
CA LYS A 8 -28.13 -3.09 -2.82
C LYS A 8 -27.28 -4.28 -2.35
N GLY A 9 -26.50 -4.07 -1.30
CA GLY A 9 -25.61 -5.06 -0.72
C GLY A 9 -24.17 -5.03 -1.27
N GLN A 10 -23.90 -4.25 -2.30
CA GLN A 10 -22.57 -4.08 -2.86
C GLN A 10 -21.69 -3.19 -1.95
N THR A 11 -20.41 -3.52 -1.82
CA THR A 11 -19.43 -2.64 -1.15
C THR A 11 -18.89 -1.64 -2.17
N VAL A 12 -18.92 -0.36 -1.82
CA VAL A 12 -18.49 0.73 -2.69
C VAL A 12 -17.56 1.66 -1.93
N LEU A 13 -16.57 2.18 -2.65
CA LEU A 13 -15.75 3.32 -2.25
C LEU A 13 -16.27 4.55 -3.00
N LEU A 14 -16.73 5.54 -2.24
CA LEU A 14 -17.14 6.84 -2.76
C LEU A 14 -16.01 7.85 -2.56
N GLU A 15 -15.63 8.54 -3.62
CA GLU A 15 -14.75 9.70 -3.55
C GLU A 15 -15.62 10.96 -3.54
N LEU A 16 -15.51 11.74 -2.47
CA LEU A 16 -16.28 12.97 -2.23
C LEU A 16 -15.37 14.21 -2.32
N ASP A 17 -15.94 15.38 -2.05
CA ASP A 17 -15.20 16.63 -1.90
C ASP A 17 -14.35 16.63 -0.61
N GLY A 18 -13.12 16.12 -0.72
CA GLY A 18 -12.12 16.18 0.37
C GLY A 18 -12.08 14.96 1.27
N GLU A 19 -13.01 14.02 1.14
CA GLU A 19 -13.01 12.75 1.89
C GLU A 19 -13.29 11.56 0.97
N CYS A 20 -12.98 10.36 1.44
CA CYS A 20 -13.32 9.12 0.75
C CYS A 20 -13.87 8.14 1.76
N VAL A 21 -15.01 7.53 1.43
CA VAL A 21 -15.72 6.65 2.36
C VAL A 21 -15.97 5.30 1.72
N ILE A 22 -15.85 4.25 2.52
CA ILE A 22 -16.18 2.89 2.12
C ILE A 22 -17.39 2.41 2.91
N GLY A 23 -18.34 1.77 2.23
CA GLY A 23 -19.54 1.26 2.88
C GLY A 23 -20.32 0.31 2.00
N LYS A 24 -21.32 -0.35 2.58
CA LYS A 24 -22.22 -1.27 1.87
C LYS A 24 -23.49 -0.54 1.47
N VAL A 25 -23.90 -0.64 0.20
CA VAL A 25 -25.11 0.00 -0.32
C VAL A 25 -26.33 -0.56 0.40
N LEU A 26 -27.01 0.28 1.17
CA LEU A 26 -28.23 -0.05 1.88
C LEU A 26 -29.47 0.32 1.05
N HIS A 27 -29.45 1.49 0.42
CA HIS A 27 -30.57 1.99 -0.38
C HIS A 27 -30.06 2.92 -1.50
N LEU A 28 -30.79 2.97 -2.61
CA LEU A 28 -30.57 3.88 -3.71
C LEU A 28 -31.86 4.67 -3.93
N GLY A 29 -31.77 5.99 -4.02
CA GLY A 29 -32.90 6.83 -4.38
C GLY A 29 -33.50 6.39 -5.72
N SER A 30 -34.82 6.53 -5.88
CA SER A 30 -35.55 6.05 -7.07
C SER A 30 -35.07 6.64 -8.39
N ASP A 31 -34.48 7.83 -8.33
CA ASP A 31 -33.87 8.58 -9.44
C ASP A 31 -32.33 8.59 -9.39
N ARG A 32 -31.72 7.79 -8.50
CA ARG A 32 -30.29 7.82 -8.18
C ARG A 32 -29.80 9.22 -7.72
N SER A 33 -30.69 10.01 -7.09
CA SER A 33 -30.32 11.30 -6.48
C SER A 33 -29.39 11.14 -5.29
N PHE A 34 -29.49 10.02 -4.55
CA PHE A 34 -28.62 9.70 -3.43
C PHE A 34 -28.40 8.20 -3.27
N VAL A 35 -27.35 7.85 -2.55
CA VAL A 35 -27.07 6.50 -2.08
C VAL A 35 -26.95 6.51 -0.55
N ARG A 36 -27.64 5.57 0.10
CA ARG A 36 -27.48 5.30 1.53
C ARG A 36 -26.51 4.16 1.74
N LEU A 37 -25.46 4.39 2.52
CA LEU A 37 -24.50 3.37 2.91
C LEU A 37 -24.69 2.98 4.38
N GLN A 38 -24.38 1.72 4.69
CA GLN A 38 -24.27 1.19 6.05
C GLN A 38 -22.85 0.69 6.32
N ASN A 39 -22.49 0.56 7.61
CA ASN A 39 -21.15 0.18 8.06
C ASN A 39 -20.06 1.06 7.42
N VAL A 40 -20.33 2.36 7.38
CA VAL A 40 -19.49 3.32 6.68
C VAL A 40 -18.21 3.56 7.47
N ARG A 41 -17.09 3.62 6.77
CA ARG A 41 -15.79 3.97 7.33
C ARG A 41 -15.16 5.08 6.50
N ASP A 42 -14.48 5.99 7.17
CA ASP A 42 -13.56 6.91 6.51
C ASP A 42 -12.37 6.10 5.97
N PHE A 43 -12.08 6.23 4.68
CA PHE A 43 -11.05 5.46 4.00
C PHE A 43 -9.64 5.94 4.35
N GLN A 44 -9.48 7.18 4.83
CA GLN A 44 -8.16 7.69 5.18
C GLN A 44 -7.71 7.19 6.57
N SER A 45 -8.60 7.24 7.56
CA SER A 45 -8.33 6.91 8.96
C SER A 45 -8.79 5.51 9.37
N ASN A 46 -9.52 4.81 8.49
CA ASN A 46 -10.20 3.55 8.76
C ASN A 46 -11.21 3.62 9.94
N GLN A 47 -11.63 4.82 10.33
CA GLN A 47 -12.54 4.99 11.46
C GLN A 47 -14.00 4.76 11.04
N PRO A 48 -14.80 4.07 11.86
CA PRO A 48 -16.23 3.91 11.60
C PRO A 48 -16.96 5.25 11.73
N ILE A 49 -17.78 5.55 10.73
CA ILE A 49 -18.74 6.64 10.75
C ILE A 49 -20.05 6.07 11.28
N LEU A 50 -20.56 6.64 12.37
CA LEU A 50 -21.70 6.07 13.09
C LEU A 50 -23.00 6.20 12.29
N GLY A 51 -23.77 5.12 12.25
CA GLY A 51 -25.09 5.09 11.62
C GLY A 51 -25.04 4.90 10.10
N ASN A 52 -26.23 4.98 9.48
CA ASN A 52 -26.35 4.95 8.03
C ASN A 52 -26.12 6.36 7.48
N GLN A 53 -25.33 6.47 6.42
CA GLN A 53 -24.98 7.76 5.82
C GLN A 53 -25.62 7.90 4.45
N ASP A 54 -26.16 9.08 4.16
CA ASP A 54 -26.72 9.44 2.86
C ASP A 54 -25.73 10.33 2.12
N TYR A 55 -25.41 9.96 0.88
CA TYR A 55 -24.54 10.73 0.01
C TYR A 55 -25.30 11.10 -1.26
N TYR A 56 -25.41 12.40 -1.53
CA TYR A 56 -26.09 12.91 -2.71
C TYR A 56 -25.19 12.83 -3.93
N ASN A 57 -25.80 12.64 -5.10
CA ASN A 57 -25.10 12.55 -6.37
C ASN A 57 -24.25 13.82 -6.66
N SER A 58 -24.66 14.98 -6.17
CA SER A 58 -23.89 16.23 -6.27
C SER A 58 -22.58 16.23 -5.49
N GLU A 59 -22.46 15.39 -4.46
CA GLU A 59 -21.28 15.28 -3.59
C GLU A 59 -20.31 14.19 -4.06
N ILE A 60 -20.81 13.26 -4.88
CA ILE A 60 -20.06 12.07 -5.30
C ILE A 60 -19.32 12.36 -6.60
N ARG A 61 -17.98 12.39 -6.53
CA ARG A 61 -17.10 12.56 -7.69
C ARG A 61 -16.92 11.25 -8.43
N THR A 62 -16.60 10.18 -7.69
CA THR A 62 -16.27 8.87 -8.25
C THR A 62 -16.89 7.77 -7.40
N VAL A 63 -17.32 6.68 -8.05
CA VAL A 63 -17.76 5.46 -7.38
C VAL A 63 -16.90 4.30 -7.86
N LYS A 64 -16.30 3.57 -6.92
CA LYS A 64 -15.53 2.34 -7.18
C LYS A 64 -16.22 1.17 -6.49
N ILE A 65 -16.58 0.15 -7.27
CA ILE A 65 -17.09 -1.12 -6.74
C ILE A 65 -15.89 -1.91 -6.22
N ILE A 66 -16.00 -2.39 -4.98
CA ILE A 66 -15.01 -3.29 -4.40
C ILE A 66 -15.57 -4.71 -4.47
N GLU A 67 -14.93 -5.54 -5.30
CA GLU A 67 -15.27 -6.95 -5.46
C GLU A 67 -15.03 -7.68 -4.11
N GLN A 68 -16.03 -8.41 -3.64
CA GLN A 68 -15.85 -9.38 -2.55
C GLN A 68 -15.32 -10.66 -3.19
N SER A 69 -14.24 -11.22 -2.65
CA SER A 69 -13.79 -12.57 -2.99
C SER A 69 -14.96 -13.52 -2.67
N GLU A 70 -15.53 -14.17 -3.69
CA GLU A 70 -16.44 -15.27 -3.42
C GLU A 70 -15.63 -16.37 -2.70
N PRO A 71 -16.14 -16.95 -1.59
CA PRO A 71 -15.52 -18.13 -1.02
C PRO A 71 -15.50 -19.23 -2.09
N PRO A 72 -14.43 -20.05 -2.17
CA PRO A 72 -14.33 -21.07 -3.19
C PRO A 72 -15.51 -22.03 -3.05
N ALA A 73 -16.40 -22.01 -4.03
CA ALA A 73 -17.43 -23.01 -4.18
C ALA A 73 -16.73 -24.36 -4.39
N THR A 74 -16.75 -25.21 -3.36
CA THR A 74 -16.45 -26.62 -3.49
C THR A 74 -17.50 -27.24 -4.40
N ASN A 75 -17.15 -27.45 -5.67
CA ASN A 75 -17.90 -28.32 -6.55
C ASN A 75 -16.91 -29.33 -7.14
N ASP A 76 -16.83 -30.48 -6.47
CA ASP A 76 -16.54 -31.76 -7.11
C ASP A 76 -17.65 -32.01 -8.14
N ASP A 77 -17.31 -32.06 -9.43
CA ASP A 77 -17.51 -33.26 -10.27
C ASP A 77 -17.17 -32.99 -11.75
N ASP A 78 -16.48 -33.97 -12.32
CA ASP A 78 -16.01 -34.11 -13.70
C ASP A 78 -17.14 -34.12 -14.75
N GLN A 79 -16.89 -33.51 -15.93
CA GLN A 79 -16.78 -34.24 -17.20
C GLN A 79 -16.46 -33.33 -18.41
N GLN A 80 -15.49 -33.79 -19.21
CA GLN A 80 -15.00 -33.23 -20.46
C GLN A 80 -15.93 -33.57 -21.64
N GLN A 81 -16.13 -32.65 -22.60
CA GLN A 81 -15.53 -32.67 -23.95
C GLN A 81 -16.19 -31.67 -24.95
N PRO A 82 -15.48 -31.31 -26.05
CA PRO A 82 -15.56 -30.00 -26.70
C PRO A 82 -16.21 -30.04 -28.10
N GLN A 83 -16.85 -28.95 -28.58
CA GLN A 83 -16.96 -28.68 -30.04
C GLN A 83 -17.08 -27.19 -30.40
N ASN A 84 -16.47 -26.89 -31.56
CA ASN A 84 -16.28 -25.64 -32.31
C ASN A 84 -17.56 -24.90 -32.75
N GLY A 85 -17.41 -23.60 -33.00
CA GLY A 85 -18.25 -22.83 -33.94
C GLY A 85 -18.08 -21.31 -33.76
N GLY A 86 -17.37 -20.66 -34.69
CA GLY A 86 -16.97 -19.26 -34.55
C GLY A 86 -18.00 -18.22 -34.95
N SER A 87 -17.77 -16.98 -34.52
CA SER A 87 -17.83 -15.76 -35.35
C SER A 87 -17.39 -14.54 -34.55
N ALA A 88 -16.76 -13.63 -35.27
CA ALA A 88 -16.12 -12.43 -34.78
C ALA A 88 -17.09 -11.44 -34.14
N SER A 89 -16.62 -10.77 -33.08
CA SER A 89 -16.99 -9.39 -32.80
C SER A 89 -15.84 -8.70 -32.10
N SER A 90 -15.25 -7.76 -32.83
CA SER A 90 -14.37 -6.70 -32.34
C SER A 90 -14.96 -6.02 -31.10
N SER A 91 -14.24 -6.06 -29.99
CA SER A 91 -14.45 -5.12 -28.89
C SER A 91 -13.09 -4.67 -28.35
N ALA A 92 -12.91 -3.36 -28.45
CA ALA A 92 -11.75 -2.57 -28.12
C ALA A 92 -10.97 -3.06 -26.89
N VAL A 93 -9.65 -3.14 -27.07
CA VAL A 93 -8.64 -3.25 -26.03
C VAL A 93 -8.80 -2.06 -25.10
N SER A 94 -9.43 -2.27 -23.94
CA SER A 94 -9.37 -1.30 -22.86
C SER A 94 -8.04 -1.51 -22.14
N SER A 95 -7.14 -0.55 -22.33
CA SER A 95 -5.86 -0.45 -21.64
C SER A 95 -6.08 -0.26 -20.14
N SER A 96 -6.24 -1.37 -19.41
CA SER A 96 -6.28 -1.37 -17.96
C SER A 96 -4.85 -1.20 -17.42
N GLU A 97 -4.43 0.05 -17.22
CA GLU A 97 -3.14 0.40 -16.60
C GLU A 97 -3.07 0.10 -15.09
N ALA A 98 -4.15 -0.37 -14.47
CA ALA A 98 -4.17 -0.80 -13.07
C ALA A 98 -3.68 -2.25 -12.95
N VAL A 99 -2.50 -2.43 -12.35
CA VAL A 99 -1.80 -3.73 -12.31
C VAL A 99 -2.32 -4.64 -11.19
N ALA A 100 -3.04 -4.13 -10.19
CA ALA A 100 -3.85 -4.93 -9.28
C ALA A 100 -5.12 -4.18 -8.88
N LYS A 101 -6.28 -4.81 -9.06
CA LYS A 101 -7.48 -4.39 -8.33
C LYS A 101 -7.32 -4.92 -6.92
N ILE A 102 -7.01 -4.04 -5.97
CA ILE A 102 -7.06 -4.38 -4.55
C ILE A 102 -8.51 -4.73 -4.18
N ASN A 103 -8.73 -5.87 -3.53
CA ASN A 103 -10.04 -6.26 -3.04
C ASN A 103 -10.27 -5.74 -1.59
N LEU A 104 -11.44 -6.01 -1.01
CA LEU A 104 -11.77 -5.56 0.34
C LEU A 104 -10.87 -6.19 1.42
N GLU A 105 -10.50 -7.46 1.23
CA GLU A 105 -9.66 -8.21 2.18
C GLU A 105 -8.22 -7.68 2.19
N ASP A 106 -7.69 -7.30 1.03
CA ASP A 106 -6.38 -6.66 0.89
C ASP A 106 -6.36 -5.32 1.64
N ILE A 107 -7.41 -4.51 1.49
CA ILE A 107 -7.56 -3.22 2.18
C ILE A 107 -7.58 -3.42 3.69
N GLN A 108 -8.41 -4.37 4.16
CA GLN A 108 -8.50 -4.66 5.59
C GLN A 108 -7.15 -5.16 6.13
N THR A 109 -6.48 -6.06 5.41
CA THR A 109 -5.16 -6.59 5.78
C THR A 109 -4.09 -5.49 5.79
N ILE A 110 -4.17 -4.50 4.89
CA ILE A 110 -3.30 -3.31 4.94
C ILE A 110 -3.57 -2.52 6.22
N PHE A 111 -4.83 -2.21 6.54
CA PHE A 111 -5.16 -1.46 7.75
C PHE A 111 -4.81 -2.19 9.04
N ASP A 112 -5.12 -3.48 9.15
CA ASP A 112 -4.78 -4.29 10.32
C ASP A 112 -3.26 -4.29 10.59
N ARG A 113 -2.44 -4.30 9.54
CA ARG A 113 -0.98 -4.14 9.63
C ARG A 113 -0.55 -2.76 10.06
N ILE A 114 -1.18 -1.72 9.53
CA ILE A 114 -0.89 -0.32 9.89
C ILE A 114 -1.21 -0.10 11.37
N ASP A 115 -2.36 -0.59 11.82
CA ASP A 115 -2.83 -0.44 13.21
C ASP A 115 -1.98 -1.26 14.20
N SER A 116 -1.43 -2.39 13.75
CA SER A 116 -0.57 -3.28 14.56
C SER A 116 0.94 -3.04 14.41
N HIS A 117 1.37 -1.91 13.86
CA HIS A 117 2.79 -1.59 13.73
C HIS A 117 3.53 -1.61 15.07
N THR A 118 4.82 -1.95 15.05
CA THR A 118 5.69 -1.96 16.23
C THR A 118 6.79 -0.91 16.08
N PHE A 119 6.74 0.12 16.92
CA PHE A 119 7.82 1.11 17.04
C PHE A 119 8.91 0.62 17.99
N ILE A 120 10.17 0.71 17.55
CA ILE A 120 11.35 0.17 18.23
C ILE A 120 12.42 1.28 18.30
N HIS A 121 12.70 1.76 19.51
CA HIS A 121 13.70 2.81 19.75
C HIS A 121 14.85 2.35 20.65
N GLN A 122 14.80 1.13 21.16
CA GLN A 122 15.80 0.54 22.05
C GLN A 122 15.94 -0.96 21.77
N THR A 123 17.07 -1.54 22.14
CA THR A 123 17.34 -2.98 22.01
C THR A 123 16.74 -3.77 23.18
N ASP A 124 15.42 -3.71 23.32
CA ASP A 124 14.64 -4.39 24.35
C ASP A 124 14.02 -5.71 23.84
N MET A 125 13.05 -6.26 24.57
CA MET A 125 12.33 -7.47 24.16
C MET A 125 11.67 -7.32 22.78
N LYS A 126 11.05 -6.16 22.49
CA LYS A 126 10.36 -5.92 21.21
C LYS A 126 11.37 -5.96 20.06
N TYR A 127 12.54 -5.36 20.26
CA TYR A 127 13.63 -5.45 19.29
C TYR A 127 14.05 -6.90 19.04
N HIS A 128 14.32 -7.69 20.09
CA HIS A 128 14.78 -9.06 19.92
C HIS A 128 13.72 -9.97 19.27
N ASP A 129 12.44 -9.79 19.61
CA ASP A 129 11.33 -10.49 18.97
C ASP A 129 11.20 -10.10 17.48
N ALA A 130 11.32 -8.81 17.17
CA ALA A 130 11.31 -8.32 15.80
C ALA A 130 12.47 -8.90 14.97
N ILE A 131 13.70 -8.91 15.51
CA ILE A 131 14.86 -9.50 14.83
C ILE A 131 14.67 -10.99 14.59
N LYS A 132 14.14 -11.73 15.58
CA LYS A 132 13.86 -13.17 15.43
C LYS A 132 12.84 -13.42 14.33
N TYR A 133 11.75 -12.63 14.28
CA TYR A 133 10.74 -12.71 13.24
C TYR A 133 11.29 -12.32 11.85
N LEU A 134 12.00 -11.20 11.74
CA LEU A 134 12.55 -10.71 10.46
C LEU A 134 13.55 -11.69 9.85
N LYS A 135 14.30 -12.44 10.67
CA LYS A 135 15.22 -13.49 10.20
C LYS A 135 14.50 -14.67 9.52
N THR A 136 13.20 -14.87 9.74
CA THR A 136 12.42 -15.93 9.07
C THR A 136 11.81 -15.49 7.74
N GLN A 137 11.82 -14.19 7.45
CA GLN A 137 11.20 -13.62 6.27
C GLN A 137 12.10 -13.75 5.03
N LYS A 138 11.47 -13.95 3.87
CA LYS A 138 12.16 -14.02 2.56
C LYS A 138 12.03 -12.73 1.76
N LEU A 139 11.01 -11.92 2.03
CA LEU A 139 10.71 -10.66 1.36
C LEU A 139 10.47 -9.59 2.42
N LEU A 140 11.16 -8.46 2.29
CA LEU A 140 11.00 -7.30 3.16
C LEU A 140 10.75 -6.06 2.31
N ALA A 141 9.74 -5.26 2.63
CA ALA A 141 9.62 -3.91 2.09
C ALA A 141 10.32 -2.93 3.02
N LEU A 142 11.16 -2.07 2.48
CA LEU A 142 12.02 -1.17 3.20
C LEU A 142 11.73 0.28 2.85
N ALA A 143 11.87 1.14 3.85
CA ALA A 143 11.97 2.57 3.65
C ALA A 143 12.83 3.21 4.72
N VAL A 144 13.46 4.33 4.35
CA VAL A 144 14.28 5.13 5.25
C VAL A 144 13.82 6.57 5.14
N GLU A 145 13.51 7.16 6.28
CA GLU A 145 13.10 8.57 6.37
C GLU A 145 14.26 9.44 6.82
N GLY A 146 14.24 10.72 6.42
CA GLY A 146 15.34 11.65 6.67
C GLY A 146 16.55 11.41 5.74
N THR A 147 16.31 10.97 4.51
CA THR A 147 17.38 10.67 3.53
C THR A 147 17.75 11.85 2.64
N GLU A 148 17.12 13.01 2.84
CA GLU A 148 17.38 14.25 2.13
C GLU A 148 18.85 14.66 2.33
N GLY A 149 19.61 14.72 1.23
CA GLY A 149 21.06 14.99 1.27
C GLY A 149 21.95 13.73 1.32
N GLY A 150 21.37 12.52 1.30
CA GLY A 150 22.11 11.26 1.20
C GLY A 150 23.11 11.09 2.34
N ARG A 151 24.36 10.76 2.04
CA ARG A 151 25.45 10.68 3.04
C ARG A 151 25.68 11.97 3.85
N CYS A 152 25.22 13.11 3.32
CA CYS A 152 25.28 14.43 3.97
C CYS A 152 23.96 14.81 4.65
N ALA A 153 22.94 13.94 4.64
CA ALA A 153 21.73 14.15 5.41
C ALA A 153 22.09 14.44 6.86
N GLU A 154 21.35 15.32 7.52
CA GLU A 154 21.62 15.65 8.92
C GLU A 154 21.05 14.55 9.84
N ASN A 155 19.80 14.14 9.60
CA ASN A 155 19.01 13.33 10.53
C ASN A 155 18.19 12.19 9.88
N PRO A 156 18.82 11.13 9.31
CA PRO A 156 18.12 9.93 8.90
C PRO A 156 17.61 9.21 10.14
N SER A 157 16.31 9.28 10.33
CA SER A 157 15.66 9.04 11.62
C SER A 157 15.13 7.62 11.75
N LEU A 158 14.49 7.11 10.68
CA LEU A 158 13.67 5.91 10.79
C LEU A 158 13.97 4.92 9.69
N LEU A 159 14.03 3.64 10.05
CA LEU A 159 14.01 2.50 9.13
C LEU A 159 12.70 1.75 9.33
N SER A 160 11.82 1.80 8.33
CA SER A 160 10.59 1.03 8.30
C SER A 160 10.82 -0.29 7.54
N ILE A 161 10.39 -1.39 8.13
CA ILE A 161 10.43 -2.73 7.54
C ILE A 161 9.02 -3.33 7.58
N ALA A 162 8.41 -3.52 6.42
CA ALA A 162 7.12 -4.17 6.27
C ALA A 162 7.26 -5.61 5.73
N THR A 163 6.37 -6.46 6.20
CA THR A 163 6.29 -7.91 5.93
C THR A 163 4.81 -8.28 5.64
N PRO A 164 4.48 -9.54 5.29
CA PRO A 164 3.07 -9.90 5.06
C PRO A 164 2.18 -9.63 6.27
N ASP A 165 2.70 -9.78 7.49
CA ASP A 165 1.89 -9.73 8.70
C ASP A 165 2.16 -8.52 9.59
N ARG A 166 3.33 -7.90 9.48
CA ARG A 166 3.81 -6.90 10.46
C ARG A 166 4.59 -5.75 9.84
N ILE A 167 4.48 -4.58 10.47
CA ILE A 167 5.30 -3.40 10.19
C ILE A 167 6.15 -3.09 11.41
N PHE A 168 7.46 -2.94 11.22
CA PHE A 168 8.40 -2.52 12.24
C PHE A 168 8.99 -1.17 11.86
N ILE A 169 9.03 -0.22 12.80
CA ILE A 169 9.64 1.09 12.60
C ILE A 169 10.76 1.22 13.62
N PHE A 170 12.00 1.24 13.15
CA PHE A 170 13.20 1.36 13.98
C PHE A 170 13.68 2.82 13.99
N ASP A 171 13.87 3.40 15.18
CA ASP A 171 14.52 4.69 15.37
C ASP A 171 16.04 4.55 15.22
N ILE A 172 16.51 4.54 13.98
CA ILE A 172 17.93 4.33 13.66
C ILE A 172 18.80 5.52 14.04
N MET A 173 18.22 6.70 14.26
CA MET A 173 18.97 7.84 14.78
C MET A 173 19.35 7.63 16.24
N TRP A 174 18.43 7.12 17.06
CA TRP A 174 18.68 6.88 18.47
C TRP A 174 19.46 5.59 18.74
N MET A 175 19.04 4.45 18.16
CA MET A 175 19.65 3.14 18.47
C MET A 175 20.74 2.71 17.48
N SER A 176 21.01 3.49 16.43
CA SER A 176 21.86 3.10 15.29
C SER A 176 21.33 1.87 14.55
N VAL A 177 21.97 1.50 13.44
CA VAL A 177 21.69 0.23 12.77
C VAL A 177 22.57 -0.85 13.41
N THR A 178 21.94 -1.73 14.18
CA THR A 178 22.62 -2.79 14.94
C THR A 178 23.25 -3.86 14.03
N LYS A 179 24.15 -4.68 14.59
CA LYS A 179 24.77 -5.80 13.85
C LYS A 179 23.73 -6.81 13.31
N ASP A 180 22.67 -7.09 14.07
CA ASP A 180 21.60 -7.98 13.60
C ASP A 180 20.81 -7.38 12.43
N LEU A 181 20.45 -6.09 12.52
CA LEU A 181 19.79 -5.40 11.40
C LEU A 181 20.69 -5.38 10.16
N LYS A 182 21.98 -5.07 10.31
CA LYS A 182 22.95 -5.15 9.20
C LYS A 182 22.98 -6.54 8.56
N ALA A 183 23.00 -7.59 9.38
CA ALA A 183 22.98 -8.96 8.87
C ALA A 183 21.69 -9.26 8.09
N ILE A 184 20.53 -8.80 8.58
CA ILE A 184 19.25 -8.93 7.88
C ILE A 184 19.26 -8.12 6.58
N LEU A 185 19.77 -6.89 6.59
CA LEU A 185 19.81 -5.96 5.44
C LEU A 185 20.83 -6.35 4.36
N ALA A 186 21.89 -7.08 4.71
CA ALA A 186 22.88 -7.57 3.74
C ALA A 186 22.60 -9.02 3.27
N ASN A 187 21.69 -9.74 3.92
CA ASN A 187 21.44 -11.16 3.63
C ASN A 187 21.02 -11.39 2.15
N PRO A 188 21.79 -12.15 1.36
CA PRO A 188 21.49 -12.37 -0.07
C PRO A 188 20.27 -13.26 -0.30
N ARG A 189 19.81 -14.01 0.72
CA ARG A 189 18.61 -14.87 0.65
C ARG A 189 17.31 -14.10 0.88
N VAL A 190 17.40 -12.88 1.38
CA VAL A 190 16.25 -12.01 1.63
C VAL A 190 16.16 -11.02 0.46
N ARG A 191 15.03 -11.02 -0.24
CA ARG A 191 14.70 -10.02 -1.26
C ARG A 191 14.17 -8.78 -0.55
N ARG A 192 14.62 -7.60 -0.97
CA ARG A 192 14.14 -6.33 -0.43
C ARG A 192 13.38 -5.57 -1.49
N VAL A 193 12.36 -4.85 -1.08
CA VAL A 193 11.57 -3.97 -1.94
C VAL A 193 11.82 -2.57 -1.45
N ILE A 194 12.12 -1.66 -2.37
CA ILE A 194 12.29 -0.24 -2.05
C ILE A 194 11.69 0.59 -3.17
N HIS A 195 11.32 1.83 -2.88
CA HIS A 195 10.93 2.79 -3.91
C HIS A 195 12.02 3.85 -4.02
N ASN A 196 12.63 3.99 -5.20
CA ASN A 196 13.67 4.99 -5.46
C ASN A 196 14.79 4.92 -4.41
N GLY A 197 15.39 3.74 -4.25
CA GLY A 197 16.26 3.41 -3.11
C GLY A 197 17.62 4.13 -3.09
N ARG A 198 17.90 5.05 -4.02
CA ARG A 198 19.21 5.71 -4.20
C ARG A 198 19.71 6.38 -2.92
N LEU A 199 18.90 7.26 -2.33
CA LEU A 199 19.29 8.01 -1.13
C LEU A 199 19.28 7.14 0.12
N ALA A 200 18.31 6.23 0.24
CA ALA A 200 18.23 5.28 1.34
C ALA A 200 19.48 4.38 1.39
N GLU A 201 19.91 3.82 0.25
CA GLU A 201 21.14 3.02 0.18
C GLU A 201 22.39 3.86 0.46
N ASP A 202 22.47 5.09 -0.06
CA ASP A 202 23.61 5.99 0.22
C ASP A 202 23.74 6.27 1.72
N VAL A 203 22.63 6.60 2.39
CA VAL A 203 22.56 6.80 3.84
C VAL A 203 22.95 5.54 4.60
N LEU A 204 22.28 4.41 4.34
CA LEU A 204 22.50 3.17 5.07
C LEU A 204 23.95 2.69 4.94
N LYS A 205 24.52 2.76 3.74
CA LYS A 205 25.89 2.36 3.47
C LYS A 205 26.90 3.30 4.11
N HIS A 206 26.79 4.62 3.89
CA HIS A 206 27.85 5.56 4.25
C HIS A 206 27.74 6.09 5.67
N ARG A 207 26.53 6.24 6.21
CA ARG A 207 26.33 6.74 7.59
C ARG A 207 26.26 5.61 8.60
N PHE A 208 25.59 4.52 8.25
CA PHE A 208 25.35 3.43 9.19
C PHE A 208 26.23 2.20 8.94
N GLY A 209 26.98 2.14 7.84
CA GLY A 209 27.78 0.96 7.50
C GLY A 209 26.92 -0.29 7.32
N ALA A 210 25.74 -0.11 6.73
CA ALA A 210 24.68 -1.10 6.57
C ALA A 210 24.25 -1.22 5.09
N PRO A 211 25.15 -1.64 4.17
CA PRO A 211 24.81 -1.74 2.76
C PRO A 211 23.66 -2.72 2.52
N LEU A 212 22.72 -2.36 1.65
CA LEU A 212 21.63 -3.26 1.28
C LEU A 212 22.13 -4.34 0.31
N GLY A 213 21.59 -5.55 0.48
CA GLY A 213 21.72 -6.62 -0.50
C GLY A 213 20.87 -6.36 -1.75
N ARG A 214 20.53 -7.43 -2.49
CA ARG A 214 19.69 -7.34 -3.69
C ARG A 214 18.33 -6.70 -3.35
N CYS A 215 17.99 -5.64 -4.07
CA CYS A 215 16.73 -4.91 -3.94
C CYS A 215 15.95 -4.93 -5.26
N PHE A 216 14.64 -5.04 -5.15
CA PHE A 216 13.67 -4.76 -6.20
C PHE A 216 13.20 -3.31 -6.01
N ASP A 217 13.52 -2.44 -6.97
CA ASP A 217 13.14 -1.04 -6.93
C ASP A 217 11.84 -0.81 -7.72
N THR A 218 10.81 -0.38 -7.02
CA THR A 218 9.46 -0.18 -7.57
C THR A 218 9.38 1.01 -8.53
N LEU A 219 10.24 2.03 -8.38
CA LEU A 219 10.33 3.12 -9.35
C LEU A 219 10.99 2.61 -10.64
N VAL A 220 12.07 1.83 -10.52
CA VAL A 220 12.72 1.22 -11.68
C VAL A 220 11.76 0.29 -12.41
N ALA A 221 10.98 -0.51 -11.68
CA ALA A 221 9.93 -1.34 -12.26
C ALA A 221 8.89 -0.50 -13.01
N HIS A 222 8.43 0.62 -12.43
CA HIS A 222 7.49 1.52 -13.10
C HIS A 222 8.06 2.17 -14.37
N ILE A 223 9.33 2.61 -14.34
CA ILE A 223 10.01 3.16 -15.51
C ILE A 223 10.10 2.09 -16.61
N ALA A 224 10.45 0.85 -16.24
CA ALA A 224 10.59 -0.25 -17.19
C ALA A 224 9.26 -0.65 -17.85
N THR A 225 8.13 -0.48 -17.18
CA THR A 225 6.80 -0.82 -17.71
C THR A 225 6.11 0.34 -18.43
N THR A 226 6.57 1.58 -18.25
CA THR A 226 5.93 2.77 -18.79
C THR A 226 6.51 3.18 -20.14
N LYS A 227 5.70 3.10 -21.20
CA LYS A 227 6.07 3.59 -22.53
C LYS A 227 6.01 5.12 -22.52
N ASN A 228 7.16 5.80 -22.61
CA ASN A 228 7.34 7.26 -22.53
C ASN A 228 7.31 7.83 -21.10
N TYR A 229 8.14 7.28 -20.21
CA TYR A 229 8.35 7.87 -18.89
C TYR A 229 9.00 9.27 -18.99
N ASP A 230 8.40 10.26 -18.34
CA ASP A 230 8.95 11.60 -18.22
C ASP A 230 10.01 11.65 -17.12
N TYR A 231 11.28 11.81 -17.51
CA TYR A 231 12.40 11.90 -16.58
C TYR A 231 12.45 13.23 -15.82
N GLN A 232 11.66 14.24 -16.21
CA GLN A 232 11.62 15.54 -15.52
C GLN A 232 10.77 15.49 -14.24
N SER A 233 9.85 14.53 -14.12
CA SER A 233 8.99 14.37 -12.95
C SER A 233 9.11 12.95 -12.41
N GLU A 234 9.90 12.79 -11.35
CA GLU A 234 9.99 11.49 -10.68
C GLU A 234 8.64 11.11 -10.05
N MET A 235 8.15 9.91 -10.37
CA MET A 235 6.95 9.37 -9.73
C MET A 235 7.24 9.12 -8.25
N SER A 236 6.45 9.76 -7.37
CA SER A 236 6.54 9.50 -5.93
C SER A 236 5.98 8.12 -5.59
N VAL A 237 6.33 7.60 -4.41
CA VAL A 237 5.83 6.31 -3.95
C VAL A 237 4.32 6.33 -3.76
N GLU A 238 3.76 7.42 -3.24
CA GLU A 238 2.31 7.60 -3.05
C GLU A 238 1.58 7.53 -4.39
N LYS A 239 2.10 8.24 -5.42
CA LYS A 239 1.54 8.20 -6.78
C LYS A 239 1.67 6.81 -7.41
N CYS A 240 2.80 6.14 -7.20
CA CYS A 240 3.04 4.79 -7.68
C CYS A 240 2.04 3.81 -7.07
N LEU A 241 1.91 3.80 -5.75
CA LEU A 241 0.97 2.95 -5.02
C LEU A 241 -0.47 3.25 -5.41
N ALA A 242 -0.86 4.52 -5.48
CA ALA A 242 -2.21 4.91 -5.89
C ALA A 242 -2.53 4.45 -7.32
N LYS A 243 -1.60 4.60 -8.26
CA LYS A 243 -1.77 4.13 -9.64
C LYS A 243 -1.99 2.62 -9.71
N TYR A 244 -1.11 1.85 -9.08
CA TYR A 244 -1.07 0.41 -9.31
C TYR A 244 -2.01 -0.39 -8.43
N LEU A 245 -2.36 0.12 -7.26
CA LEU A 245 -3.31 -0.47 -6.33
C LEU A 245 -4.71 0.16 -6.44
N ASN A 246 -4.90 1.12 -7.35
CA ASN A 246 -6.15 1.85 -7.57
C ASN A 246 -6.68 2.55 -6.30
N LEU A 247 -5.77 3.03 -5.44
CA LEU A 247 -6.13 3.73 -4.20
C LEU A 247 -6.74 5.11 -4.53
N PRO A 248 -7.68 5.60 -3.72
CA PRO A 248 -8.22 6.94 -3.87
C PRO A 248 -7.16 8.01 -3.63
N GLY A 249 -7.35 9.18 -4.25
CA GLY A 249 -6.36 10.27 -4.27
C GLY A 249 -6.00 10.85 -2.89
N ASN A 250 -6.86 10.69 -1.89
CA ASN A 250 -6.64 11.13 -0.51
C ASN A 250 -6.17 10.01 0.44
N PHE A 251 -5.83 8.83 -0.08
CA PHE A 251 -5.38 7.73 0.77
C PHE A 251 -4.12 8.10 1.56
N PHE A 252 -3.17 8.79 0.93
CA PHE A 252 -2.00 9.33 1.61
C PHE A 252 -2.25 10.78 2.02
N ASP A 253 -1.94 11.12 3.27
CA ASP A 253 -2.09 12.49 3.76
C ASP A 253 -0.90 13.35 3.28
N PRO A 254 -1.12 14.35 2.41
CA PRO A 254 -0.06 15.20 1.91
C PRO A 254 0.49 16.18 2.96
N ASN A 255 -0.23 16.40 4.07
CA ASN A 255 0.13 17.39 5.08
C ASN A 255 1.03 16.84 6.19
N VAL A 256 1.23 15.51 6.24
CA VAL A 256 2.13 14.90 7.22
C VAL A 256 3.56 15.00 6.69
N SER A 257 4.26 16.06 7.12
CA SER A 257 5.70 16.18 6.96
C SER A 257 6.44 15.65 8.18
N ILE A 258 7.52 14.93 7.95
CA ILE A 258 8.40 14.46 9.02
C ILE A 258 9.31 15.64 9.34
N SER A 259 8.97 16.41 10.37
CA SER A 259 9.92 17.37 10.93
C SER A 259 10.92 16.63 11.80
N ASN A 260 12.20 16.95 11.64
CA ASN A 260 13.33 16.25 12.24
C ASN A 260 13.44 16.39 13.78
N GLU A 261 12.45 16.95 14.48
CA GLU A 261 12.69 17.61 15.77
C GLU A 261 11.89 17.11 16.97
N THR A 262 11.03 16.10 16.89
CA THR A 262 10.25 15.69 18.08
C THR A 262 10.22 14.19 18.31
N ILE A 263 11.05 13.75 19.28
CA ILE A 263 10.79 12.54 20.05
C ILE A 263 10.10 12.98 21.36
N PRO A 264 8.98 12.36 21.77
CA PRO A 264 8.32 11.24 21.11
C PRO A 264 7.62 11.66 19.81
N MET A 265 7.88 10.87 18.77
CA MET A 265 7.32 11.10 17.45
C MET A 265 5.80 10.98 17.52
N ALA A 266 5.10 11.98 17.00
CA ALA A 266 3.65 12.03 17.13
C ALA A 266 2.99 10.83 16.41
N GLN A 267 1.97 10.24 17.05
CA GLN A 267 1.33 8.99 16.61
C GLN A 267 0.80 9.06 15.17
N ASN A 268 0.34 10.25 14.74
CA ASN A 268 -0.11 10.50 13.37
C ASN A 268 1.02 10.37 12.33
N VAL A 269 2.25 10.74 12.68
CA VAL A 269 3.42 10.59 11.79
C VAL A 269 3.75 9.11 11.65
N ILE A 270 3.79 8.36 12.76
CA ILE A 270 4.04 6.92 12.74
C ILE A 270 2.97 6.18 11.92
N TYR A 271 1.70 6.56 12.10
CA TYR A 271 0.58 6.02 11.32
C TYR A 271 0.74 6.29 9.81
N SER A 272 1.09 7.52 9.44
CA SER A 272 1.33 7.89 8.03
C SER A 272 2.48 7.09 7.41
N LEU A 273 3.57 6.88 8.14
CA LEU A 273 4.69 6.04 7.68
C LEU A 273 4.29 4.58 7.50
N SER A 274 3.61 4.02 8.49
CA SER A 274 3.06 2.67 8.41
C SER A 274 2.16 2.52 7.19
N LYS A 275 1.33 3.54 6.90
CA LYS A 275 0.44 3.55 5.74
C LYS A 275 1.21 3.60 4.42
N LYS A 276 2.16 4.52 4.29
CA LYS A 276 3.04 4.67 3.11
C LYS A 276 3.80 3.38 2.82
N PHE A 277 4.43 2.78 3.84
CA PHE A 277 5.40 1.70 3.64
C PHE A 277 4.83 0.30 3.81
N GLY A 278 3.79 0.12 4.63
CA GLY A 278 3.00 -1.11 4.66
C GLY A 278 2.40 -1.42 3.29
N THR A 279 1.98 -0.40 2.57
CA THR A 279 1.37 -0.52 1.23
C THR A 279 2.39 -0.88 0.15
N ILE A 280 3.68 -0.58 0.31
CA ILE A 280 4.76 -1.03 -0.61
C ILE A 280 4.86 -2.55 -0.65
N TYR A 281 4.67 -3.23 0.49
CA TYR A 281 4.70 -4.68 0.54
C TYR A 281 3.63 -5.29 -0.37
N THR A 282 2.37 -4.87 -0.20
CA THR A 282 1.23 -5.33 -1.01
C THR A 282 1.44 -5.03 -2.49
N PHE A 283 2.00 -3.87 -2.81
CA PHE A 283 2.36 -3.54 -4.18
C PHE A 283 3.36 -4.53 -4.78
N CYS A 284 4.43 -4.87 -4.06
CA CYS A 284 5.44 -5.80 -4.56
C CYS A 284 4.90 -7.21 -4.77
N GLU A 285 4.05 -7.70 -3.88
CA GLU A 285 3.42 -9.00 -4.04
C GLU A 285 2.61 -9.05 -5.35
N GLY A 286 1.73 -8.06 -5.56
CA GLY A 286 0.92 -7.97 -6.78
C GLY A 286 1.70 -7.67 -8.07
N THR A 287 2.84 -6.96 -8.00
CA THR A 287 3.68 -6.69 -9.19
C THR A 287 4.67 -7.79 -9.49
N CYS A 288 5.27 -8.45 -8.49
CA CYS A 288 6.20 -9.57 -8.72
C CYS A 288 5.49 -10.76 -9.38
N GLU A 289 4.26 -11.09 -8.99
CA GLU A 289 3.47 -12.15 -9.62
C GLU A 289 3.22 -11.88 -11.12
N LYS A 290 2.97 -10.63 -11.49
CA LYS A 290 2.56 -10.25 -12.86
C LYS A 290 3.73 -9.92 -13.78
N LEU A 291 4.85 -9.42 -13.24
CA LEU A 291 6.08 -9.20 -14.01
C LEU A 291 6.84 -10.52 -14.29
N LYS A 292 6.42 -11.65 -13.70
CA LYS A 292 7.10 -12.96 -13.79
C LYS A 292 8.59 -12.88 -13.42
N VAL A 293 8.93 -12.18 -12.32
CA VAL A 293 10.31 -11.99 -11.82
C VAL A 293 10.52 -12.51 -10.38
#